data_AF-A0A657PI39-F1
#
_entry.id   AF-A0A657PI39-F1
#
_cell.length_a   1.000
_cell.length_b   1.000
_cell.length_c   1.000
_cell.angle_alpha   90.00
_cell.angle_beta   90.00
_cell.angle_gamma   90.00
#
_symmetry.space_group_name_H-M   'P 1'
#
loop_
_entity.id
_entity.type
_entity.pdbx_description
1 polymer ?
#
loop_
_entity_poly.entity_id
_entity_poly.type
_entity_poly.pdbx_seq_one_letter_code
_entity_poly.pdbx_strand_id
1 'polypeptide(L)'
;MESWMSYVSAFVVGLLGGVHCVGMCGGIVGAMTLGLPREQRQSLSRMLPYQLAYNLGRLGSYLLAGALMGGLGLLLAQVMPVYYAQRLLLAGAGVFMILLGLYLGGWWMLLNRIERLGGGV
;
A
#
# COMPACT_ATOMS: atom_id res chain seq x y z
N MET A 1 18.37 2.99 -27.23
CA MET A 1 17.77 1.78 -26.62
C MET A 1 17.46 1.93 -25.12
N GLU A 2 17.67 3.09 -24.50
CA GLU A 2 17.38 3.28 -23.06
C GLU A 2 15.93 3.73 -22.76
N SER A 3 15.29 4.39 -23.73
CA SER A 3 13.92 4.91 -23.57
C SER A 3 12.84 3.81 -23.62
N TRP A 4 12.99 2.80 -24.48
CA TRP A 4 11.97 1.73 -24.62
C TRP A 4 11.83 0.89 -23.34
N MET A 5 12.95 0.55 -22.67
CA MET A 5 12.94 -0.17 -21.39
C MET A 5 12.28 0.67 -20.28
N SER A 6 12.43 1.99 -20.33
CA SER A 6 11.81 2.90 -19.36
C SER A 6 10.29 2.94 -19.51
N TYR A 7 9.77 2.98 -20.75
CA TYR A 7 8.33 2.95 -20.99
C TYR A 7 7.70 1.59 -20.62
N VAL A 8 8.37 0.49 -20.96
CA VAL A 8 7.88 -0.86 -20.61
C VAL A 8 7.90 -1.07 -19.10
N SER A 9 8.96 -0.65 -18.41
CA SER A 9 9.02 -0.75 -16.94
C SER A 9 7.98 0.14 -16.26
N ALA A 10 7.78 1.38 -16.71
CA ALA A 10 6.71 2.25 -16.20
C ALA A 10 5.32 1.64 -16.41
N PHE A 11 5.07 1.02 -17.57
CA PHE A 11 3.82 0.33 -17.86
C PHE A 11 3.59 -0.89 -16.96
N VAL A 12 4.60 -1.74 -16.79
CA VAL A 12 4.53 -2.94 -15.94
C VAL A 12 4.35 -2.55 -14.47
N VAL A 13 5.11 -1.57 -13.98
CA VAL A 13 4.98 -1.05 -12.62
C VAL A 13 3.59 -0.43 -12.41
N GLY A 14 3.07 0.32 -13.39
CA GLY A 14 1.71 0.85 -13.35
C GLY A 14 0.64 -0.25 -13.31
N LEU A 15 0.77 -1.28 -14.15
CA LEU A 15 -0.16 -2.40 -14.22
C LEU A 15 -0.17 -3.21 -12.92
N LEU A 16 1.00 -3.61 -12.44
CA LEU A 16 1.14 -4.37 -11.18
C LEU A 16 0.75 -3.53 -9.95
N GLY A 17 1.10 -2.24 -9.95
CA GLY A 17 0.67 -1.28 -8.93
C GLY A 17 -0.86 -1.11 -8.89
N GLY A 18 -1.51 -1.15 -10.06
CA GLY A 18 -2.97 -1.14 -10.18
C GLY A 18 -3.63 -2.35 -9.50
N VAL A 19 -3.07 -3.56 -9.69
CA VAL A 19 -3.54 -4.78 -9.01
C VAL A 19 -3.42 -4.65 -7.48
N HIS A 20 -2.31 -4.09 -6.98
CA HIS A 20 -2.14 -3.84 -5.55
C HIS A 20 -3.16 -2.82 -5.01
N CYS A 21 -3.45 -1.77 -5.76
CA CYS A 21 -4.47 -0.78 -5.39
C CYS A 21 -5.87 -1.38 -5.33
N VAL A 22 -6.25 -2.22 -6.31
CA VAL A 22 -7.53 -2.92 -6.31
C VAL A 22 -7.60 -3.95 -5.18
N GLY A 23 -6.50 -4.68 -4.92
CA GLY A 23 -6.42 -5.69 -3.87
C GLY A 23 -6.58 -5.12 -2.46
N MET A 24 -5.84 -4.05 -2.12
CA MET A 24 -5.92 -3.47 -0.77
C MET A 24 -7.06 -2.46 -0.65
N CYS A 25 -7.05 -1.42 -1.49
CA CYS A 25 -8.01 -0.32 -1.33
C CYS A 25 -9.39 -0.68 -1.84
N GLY A 26 -9.50 -1.56 -2.85
CA GLY A 26 -10.78 -2.11 -3.28
C GLY A 26 -11.44 -2.97 -2.20
N GLY A 27 -10.66 -3.77 -1.46
CA GLY A 27 -11.16 -4.53 -0.31
C GLY A 27 -11.70 -3.65 0.81
N ILE A 28 -10.97 -2.59 1.19
CA ILE A 28 -11.38 -1.63 2.23
C ILE A 28 -12.66 -0.88 1.83
N VAL A 29 -12.73 -0.38 0.60
CA VAL A 29 -13.95 0.30 0.09
C VAL A 29 -15.12 -0.68 0.01
N GLY A 30 -14.88 -1.93 -0.39
CA GLY A 30 -15.90 -2.99 -0.41
C GLY A 30 -16.48 -3.27 0.98
N ALA A 31 -15.62 -3.41 1.99
CA ALA A 31 -16.02 -3.62 3.39
C ALA A 31 -16.82 -2.43 3.94
N MET A 32 -16.37 -1.19 3.73
CA MET A 32 -17.12 0.01 4.14
C MET A 32 -18.47 0.12 3.43
N THR A 33 -18.51 -0.18 2.13
CA THR A 33 -19.76 -0.13 1.35
C THR A 33 -20.74 -1.23 1.78
N LEU A 34 -20.27 -2.38 2.28
CA LEU A 34 -21.11 -3.42 2.88
C LEU A 34 -21.64 -3.04 4.27
N GLY A 35 -20.90 -2.22 5.02
CA GLY A 35 -21.34 -1.66 6.31
C GLY A 35 -22.34 -0.50 6.20
N LEU A 36 -22.56 0.05 5.00
CA LEU A 36 -23.51 1.17 4.78
C LEU A 36 -24.97 0.69 4.67
N PRO A 37 -25.96 1.46 5.17
CA PRO A 37 -27.39 1.16 5.04
C PRO A 37 -27.82 1.01 3.56
N ARG A 38 -28.82 0.15 3.31
CA ARG A 38 -29.28 -0.16 1.93
C ARG A 38 -29.78 1.08 1.18
N GLU A 39 -30.44 2.04 1.84
CA GLU A 39 -30.85 3.31 1.22
C GLU A 39 -29.67 4.19 0.75
N GLN A 40 -28.50 4.05 1.36
CA GLN A 40 -27.31 4.82 1.02
C GLN A 40 -26.56 4.19 -0.16
N ARG A 41 -26.66 2.86 -0.30
CA ARG A 41 -26.03 2.03 -1.34
C ARG A 41 -26.70 2.14 -2.71
N GLN A 42 -28.00 2.48 -2.75
CA GLN A 42 -28.78 2.54 -3.98
C GLN A 42 -28.67 3.87 -4.74
N SER A 43 -28.06 4.89 -4.15
CA SER A 43 -27.88 6.19 -4.80
C SER A 43 -26.40 6.53 -4.93
N LEU A 44 -25.92 6.61 -6.17
CA LEU A 44 -24.57 7.06 -6.52
C LEU A 44 -24.22 8.40 -5.84
N SER A 45 -25.19 9.31 -5.78
CA SER A 45 -25.06 10.62 -5.15
C SER A 45 -24.78 10.54 -3.65
N ARG A 46 -25.28 9.51 -2.96
CA ARG A 46 -25.07 9.31 -1.53
C ARG A 46 -23.81 8.52 -1.20
N MET A 47 -23.31 7.68 -2.12
CA MET A 47 -22.02 6.99 -1.97
C MET A 47 -20.81 7.90 -2.25
N LEU A 48 -20.96 8.86 -3.17
CA LEU A 48 -19.90 9.76 -3.58
C LEU A 48 -19.18 10.49 -2.42
N PRO A 49 -19.87 11.08 -1.42
CA PRO A 49 -19.18 11.75 -0.31
C PRO A 49 -18.36 10.79 0.55
N TYR A 50 -18.80 9.54 0.76
CA TYR A 50 -18.05 8.55 1.52
C TYR A 50 -16.79 8.10 0.78
N GLN A 51 -16.90 7.90 -0.53
CA GLN A 51 -15.73 7.57 -1.35
C GLN A 51 -14.74 8.74 -1.42
N LEU A 52 -15.22 9.98 -1.52
CA LEU A 52 -14.36 11.17 -1.48
C LEU A 52 -13.65 11.28 -0.13
N ALA A 53 -14.38 11.13 0.98
CA ALA A 53 -13.80 11.19 2.32
C ALA A 53 -12.72 10.12 2.52
N TYR A 54 -12.94 8.88 2.06
CA TYR A 54 -11.93 7.83 2.12
C TYR A 54 -10.70 8.16 1.28
N ASN A 55 -10.88 8.61 0.03
CA ASN A 55 -9.75 8.94 -0.83
C ASN A 55 -8.98 10.18 -0.35
N LEU A 56 -9.66 11.18 0.23
CA LEU A 56 -9.02 12.32 0.89
C LEU A 56 -8.23 11.88 2.13
N GLY A 57 -8.81 11.00 2.96
CA GLY A 57 -8.11 10.42 4.10
C GLY A 57 -6.88 9.61 3.68
N ARG A 58 -6.99 8.82 2.61
CA ARG A 58 -5.89 8.06 2.02
C ARG A 58 -4.79 8.99 1.52
N LEU A 59 -5.15 10.02 0.74
CA LEU A 59 -4.20 11.00 0.23
C LEU A 59 -3.50 11.74 1.37
N GLY A 60 -4.26 12.21 2.37
CA GLY A 60 -3.73 12.87 3.56
C GLY A 60 -2.77 11.98 4.35
N SER A 61 -3.13 10.72 4.56
CA SER A 61 -2.28 9.75 5.27
C SER A 61 -0.99 9.45 4.50
N TYR A 62 -1.07 9.31 3.17
CA TYR A 62 0.12 9.10 2.34
C TYR A 62 1.01 10.34 2.26
N LEU A 63 0.42 11.54 2.21
CA LEU A 63 1.17 12.80 2.28
C LEU A 63 1.90 12.95 3.62
N LEU A 64 1.21 12.66 4.74
CA LEU A 64 1.81 12.68 6.07
C LEU A 64 2.94 11.65 6.21
N ALA A 65 2.69 10.39 5.82
CA ALA A 65 3.70 9.35 5.85
C ALA A 65 4.91 9.69 4.95
N GLY A 66 4.65 10.20 3.75
CA GLY A 66 5.69 10.67 2.83
C GLY A 66 6.48 11.85 3.36
N ALA A 67 5.82 12.84 3.98
CA ALA A 67 6.48 13.99 4.59
C ALA A 67 7.35 13.58 5.78
N LEU A 68 6.86 12.68 6.64
CA LEU A 68 7.61 12.16 7.78
C LEU A 68 8.84 11.36 7.31
N MET A 69 8.64 10.40 6.41
CA MET A 69 9.75 9.55 5.90
C MET A 69 10.72 10.35 5.05
N GLY A 70 10.25 11.30 4.25
CA GLY A 70 11.08 12.21 3.46
C GLY A 70 11.89 13.16 4.34
N GLY A 71 11.28 13.71 5.40
CA GLY A 71 11.96 14.54 6.39
C GLY A 71 13.02 13.77 7.18
N LEU A 72 12.69 12.55 7.62
CA LEU A 72 13.67 11.63 8.23
C LEU A 72 14.79 11.29 7.26
N GLY A 73 14.48 11.04 5.98
CA GLY A 73 15.47 10.80 4.94
C GLY A 73 16.46 11.95 4.77
N LEU A 74 15.98 13.20 4.80
CA LEU A 74 16.82 14.40 4.76
C LEU A 74 17.76 14.51 5.97
N LEU A 75 17.26 14.24 7.18
CA LEU A 75 18.06 14.25 8.41
C LEU A 75 19.13 13.15 8.40
N LEU A 76 18.77 11.93 8.01
CA LEU A 76 19.69 10.80 7.93
C LEU A 76 20.72 10.96 6.79
N ALA A 77 20.35 11.68 5.73
CA ALA A 77 21.24 11.95 4.61
C ALA A 77 22.48 12.77 4.97
N GLN A 78 22.40 13.54 6.06
CA GLN A 78 23.48 14.40 6.53
C GLN A 78 24.47 13.68 7.46
N VAL A 79 24.10 12.52 8.03
CA VAL A 79 24.83 11.87 9.13
C VAL A 79 25.50 10.55 8.72
N MET A 80 25.03 9.88 7.66
CA MET A 80 25.50 8.56 7.23
C MET A 80 25.70 8.50 5.71
N PRO A 81 26.59 7.62 5.19
CA PRO A 81 26.61 7.29 3.77
C PRO A 81 25.28 6.59 3.40
N VAL A 82 24.34 7.42 2.92
CA VAL A 82 22.93 7.12 2.58
C VAL A 82 22.73 5.82 1.82
N TYR A 83 23.75 5.44 1.05
CA TYR A 83 23.80 4.23 0.25
C TYR A 83 23.51 2.95 1.05
N TYR A 84 24.11 2.77 2.24
CA TYR A 84 23.94 1.52 2.99
C TYR A 84 22.56 1.42 3.65
N ALA A 85 22.06 2.53 4.21
CA ALA A 85 20.73 2.58 4.80
C ALA A 85 19.64 2.33 3.74
N GLN A 86 19.72 3.03 2.60
CA GLN A 86 18.78 2.84 1.50
C GLN A 86 18.77 1.39 0.99
N ARG A 87 19.95 0.78 0.83
CA ARG A 87 20.07 -0.61 0.35
C ARG A 87 19.50 -1.62 1.33
N LEU A 88 19.66 -1.39 2.64
CA LEU A 88 19.07 -2.24 3.68
C LEU A 88 17.54 -2.11 3.73
N LEU A 89 17.00 -0.88 3.65
CA LEU A 89 15.55 -0.65 3.59
C LEU A 89 14.94 -1.27 2.33
N LEU A 90 15.59 -1.14 1.17
CA LEU A 90 15.16 -1.78 -0.07
C LEU A 90 15.16 -3.30 0.02
N ALA A 91 16.22 -3.88 0.58
CA ALA A 91 16.30 -5.32 0.82
C ALA A 91 15.18 -5.79 1.77
N GLY A 92 14.93 -5.07 2.86
CA GLY A 92 13.84 -5.35 3.80
C GLY A 92 12.47 -5.28 3.14
N ALA A 93 12.20 -4.23 2.37
CA ALA A 93 10.95 -4.07 1.61
C ALA A 93 10.75 -5.19 0.58
N GLY A 94 11.82 -5.60 -0.12
CA GLY A 94 11.79 -6.71 -1.07
C GLY A 94 11.46 -8.05 -0.41
N VAL A 95 12.09 -8.35 0.73
CA VAL A 95 11.78 -9.56 1.51
C VAL A 95 10.34 -9.53 2.00
N PHE A 96 9.87 -8.39 2.52
CA PHE A 96 8.48 -8.25 2.96
C PHE A 96 7.48 -8.47 1.83
N MET A 97 7.74 -7.93 0.63
CA MET A 97 6.91 -8.14 -0.55
C MET A 97 6.86 -9.62 -0.99
N ILE A 98 7.99 -10.34 -0.93
CA ILE A 98 8.04 -11.79 -1.20
C ILE A 98 7.18 -12.55 -0.19
N LEU A 99 7.32 -12.23 1.10
CA LEU A 99 6.54 -12.85 2.18
C LEU A 99 5.03 -12.59 2.02
N LEU A 100 4.65 -11.37 1.66
CA LEU A 100 3.25 -11.00 1.41
C LEU A 100 2.68 -11.76 0.21
N GLY A 101 3.45 -11.90 -0.87
CA GLY A 101 3.06 -12.68 -2.05
C GLY A 101 2.86 -14.17 -1.73
N LEU A 102 3.74 -14.75 -0.91
CA LEU A 102 3.61 -16.13 -0.42
C LEU A 102 2.39 -16.33 0.50
N TYR A 103 2.05 -15.31 1.29
CA TYR A 103 0.84 -15.31 2.12
C TYR A 103 -0.44 -15.27 1.28
N LEU A 104 -0.53 -14.32 0.35
CA LEU A 104 -1.69 -14.19 -0.56
C LEU A 104 -1.86 -15.40 -1.48
N GLY A 105 -0.76 -16.05 -1.88
CA GLY A 105 -0.78 -17.29 -2.65
C GLY A 105 -1.16 -18.54 -1.84
N GLY A 106 -1.29 -18.43 -0.52
CA GLY A 106 -1.66 -19.54 0.36
C GLY A 106 -0.58 -20.63 0.49
N TRP A 107 0.66 -20.38 0.04
CA TRP A 107 1.73 -21.38 -0.02
C TRP A 107 2.48 -21.53 1.30
N TRP A 108 2.46 -20.54 2.20
CA TRP A 108 3.14 -20.61 3.50
C TRP A 108 2.34 -19.96 4.64
N MET A 109 1.73 -20.78 5.51
CA MET A 109 0.93 -20.36 6.68
C MET A 109 1.77 -19.89 7.90
N LEU A 110 2.99 -19.39 7.69
CA LEU A 110 3.82 -18.88 8.80
C LEU A 110 3.30 -17.52 9.30
N LEU A 111 2.79 -16.67 8.40
CA LEU A 111 2.18 -15.39 8.75
C LEU A 111 0.93 -15.55 9.61
N ASN A 112 0.13 -16.60 9.38
CA ASN A 112 -1.09 -16.88 10.15
C ASN A 112 -0.77 -17.18 11.64
N ARG A 113 0.44 -17.68 11.94
CA ARG A 113 0.92 -17.92 13.30
C ARG A 113 1.39 -16.63 13.99
N ILE A 114 1.86 -15.66 13.22
CA ILE A 114 2.27 -14.32 13.69
C ILE A 114 1.03 -13.43 13.87
N GLU A 115 0.06 -13.50 12.96
CA GLU A 115 -1.25 -12.83 13.11
C GLU A 115 -2.01 -13.32 14.34
N ARG A 116 -1.96 -14.62 14.67
CA ARG A 116 -2.55 -15.13 15.93
C ARG A 116 -1.84 -14.64 17.19
N LEU A 117 -0.57 -14.25 17.10
CA LEU A 117 0.15 -13.62 18.22
C LEU A 117 -0.17 -12.12 18.32
N GLY A 118 -0.52 -11.47 17.20
CA GLY A 118 -0.93 -10.05 17.16
C GLY A 118 -2.42 -9.80 17.38
N GLY A 119 -3.29 -10.74 17.06
CA GLY A 119 -4.77 -10.66 17.20
C GLY A 119 -5.29 -11.16 18.54
N GLY A 120 -4.43 -11.29 19.55
CA GLY A 120 -4.79 -11.69 20.92
C GLY A 120 -5.33 -10.54 21.76
N VAL A 121 -6.24 -9.72 21.20
CA VAL A 121 -7.07 -8.74 21.92
C VAL A 121 -8.48 -8.80 21.38
#